data_AF-A0A8H6TP78-F1
#
_entry.id   AF-A0A8H6TP78-F1
#
_cell.length_a   1.000
_cell.length_b   1.000
_cell.length_c   1.000
_cell.angle_alpha   90.00
_cell.angle_beta   90.00
_cell.angle_gamma   90.00
#
_symmetry.space_group_name_H-M   'P 1'
#
loop_
_entity.id
_entity.type
_entity.pdbx_description
1 polymer ?
#
loop_
_entity_poly.entity_id
_entity_poly.type
_entity_poly.pdbx_seq_one_letter_code
_entity_poly.pdbx_strand_id
1 'polypeptide(L)'
;MADAQTARLCAQIVHSHFGPLTAKVVSALLTRGRLTLAQIVRFTLIKPRTVRACIIALVQHNVLWHANSEEEGEVFEMNIEECLLRLRFGRFVWQTGELFGNPAAEIVQLILDHGKLRSPEIISHLALGDAKATRVYTQAMHSLVTAAYLKPSTILSHVSPRDKRIRYEAEEKAKISGFPTAKELREAKETAEARLKREEAEAEKVGLVSESCCVCFAIHGVNNAVSGLQKRKAVEQTGPRTSKRKAVEEEEVVDPTVYFRVNCDRFNVHIRNALIVKTARERYNPSVALVLQTILKATEAKQKDVSEARTDPVSVSNITLSLADEENLVAGLILRTKNPTNSACIKEYIGILSGADNPTPAGRNGVFLSFNSGKVHVEFETICRRLRRRVLESVTRERHGVEGVRILRLLLDTGKMDEKQISKVVMIPPNQVRPLLATMSAEAIISTQEVPKSADRNPARMFYLWHVFFLFSVSVILGNLYKTLYNISVRRQAEAEEPMVKAVLEKRQRSDVSQNEEELMSRMELDTIREWEEKREKLLVLESRVEESVFILRDLGVFGAE
;
A
#
# COMPACT_ATOMS: atom_id res chain seq x y z
N MET A 1 -0.35 -11.54 -17.01
CA MET A 1 -0.14 -10.40 -17.94
C MET A 1 -0.90 -9.22 -17.37
N ALA A 2 -0.28 -8.04 -17.36
CA ALA A 2 -0.94 -6.82 -16.90
C ALA A 2 -2.01 -6.38 -17.90
N ASP A 3 -3.05 -5.69 -17.45
CA ASP A 3 -3.94 -4.97 -18.35
C ASP A 3 -3.18 -3.85 -19.08
N ALA A 4 -3.72 -3.41 -20.21
CA ALA A 4 -3.04 -2.45 -21.08
C ALA A 4 -2.75 -1.10 -20.40
N GLN A 5 -3.61 -0.65 -19.47
CA GLN A 5 -3.42 0.65 -18.79
C GLN A 5 -2.36 0.55 -17.70
N THR A 6 -2.39 -0.51 -16.89
CA THR A 6 -1.32 -0.80 -15.92
C THR A 6 0.02 -0.93 -16.62
N ALA A 7 0.08 -1.65 -17.75
CA ALA A 7 1.33 -1.81 -18.50
C ALA A 7 1.91 -0.46 -18.96
N ARG A 8 1.07 0.46 -19.45
CA ARG A 8 1.48 1.81 -19.86
C ARG A 8 1.95 2.65 -18.69
N LEU A 9 1.23 2.63 -17.57
CA LEU A 9 1.60 3.36 -16.37
C LEU A 9 2.95 2.88 -15.81
N CYS A 10 3.12 1.57 -15.63
CA CYS A 10 4.39 1.00 -15.13
C CYS A 10 5.56 1.33 -16.06
N ALA A 11 5.38 1.25 -17.38
CA ALA A 11 6.42 1.63 -18.34
C ALA A 11 6.79 3.12 -18.20
N GLN A 12 5.83 4.01 -17.97
CA GLN A 12 6.07 5.44 -17.78
C GLN A 12 6.75 5.78 -16.46
N ILE A 13 6.39 5.10 -15.37
CA ILE A 13 7.08 5.22 -14.07
C ILE A 13 8.55 4.83 -14.24
N VAL A 14 8.81 3.68 -14.89
CA VAL A 14 10.17 3.22 -15.15
C VAL A 14 10.93 4.16 -16.09
N HIS A 15 10.26 4.72 -17.11
CA HIS A 15 10.85 5.71 -18.00
C HIS A 15 11.33 6.95 -17.24
N SER A 16 10.49 7.45 -16.33
CA SER A 16 10.79 8.65 -15.55
C SER A 16 11.96 8.45 -14.56
N HIS A 17 12.09 7.26 -13.98
CA HIS A 17 13.09 6.99 -12.93
C HIS A 17 14.38 6.34 -13.45
N PHE A 18 14.29 5.45 -14.45
CA PHE A 18 15.40 4.63 -14.95
C PHE A 18 15.76 4.91 -16.42
N GLY A 19 14.98 5.78 -17.08
CA GLY A 19 15.20 6.16 -18.47
C GLY A 19 14.56 5.24 -19.52
N PRO A 20 14.66 5.65 -20.81
CA PRO A 20 13.90 5.06 -21.92
C PRO A 20 14.30 3.62 -22.26
N LEU A 21 15.58 3.27 -22.12
CA LEU A 21 16.07 1.93 -22.45
C LEU A 21 15.48 0.88 -21.50
N THR A 22 15.47 1.19 -20.20
CA THR A 22 14.89 0.33 -19.15
C THR A 22 13.38 0.22 -19.33
N ALA A 23 12.70 1.31 -19.68
CA ALA A 23 11.26 1.30 -19.97
C ALA A 23 10.90 0.39 -21.14
N LYS A 24 11.73 0.33 -22.20
CA LYS A 24 11.52 -0.58 -23.34
C LYS A 24 11.63 -2.06 -22.93
N VAL A 25 12.59 -2.38 -22.06
CA VAL A 25 12.73 -3.74 -21.49
C VAL A 25 11.49 -4.11 -20.67
N VAL A 26 11.05 -3.21 -19.79
CA VAL A 26 9.87 -3.40 -18.95
C VAL A 26 8.59 -3.52 -19.79
N SER A 27 8.45 -2.73 -20.84
CA SER A 27 7.30 -2.82 -21.76
C SER A 27 7.22 -4.20 -22.45
N ALA A 28 8.35 -4.77 -22.85
CA ALA A 28 8.41 -6.12 -23.41
C ALA A 28 7.98 -7.19 -22.40
N LEU A 29 8.43 -7.08 -21.14
CA LEU A 29 8.05 -7.99 -20.05
C LEU A 29 6.56 -7.87 -19.68
N LEU A 30 6.02 -6.64 -19.60
CA LEU A 30 4.62 -6.42 -19.24
C LEU A 30 3.65 -6.93 -20.31
N THR A 31 4.01 -6.81 -21.59
CA THR A 31 3.16 -7.22 -22.72
C THR A 31 3.24 -8.72 -23.01
N ARG A 32 4.42 -9.34 -22.83
CA ARG A 32 4.66 -10.74 -23.21
C ARG A 32 4.73 -11.70 -22.02
N GLY A 33 4.82 -11.18 -20.80
CA GLY A 33 4.94 -11.98 -19.57
C GLY A 33 6.38 -12.36 -19.26
N ARG A 34 6.58 -13.61 -18.82
CA ARG A 34 7.89 -14.13 -18.41
C ARG A 34 8.78 -14.29 -19.63
N LEU A 35 9.99 -13.76 -19.57
CA LEU A 35 10.95 -13.83 -20.68
C LEU A 35 12.36 -14.17 -20.19
N THR A 36 13.10 -14.91 -21.00
CA THR A 36 14.55 -15.14 -20.80
C THR A 36 15.38 -13.95 -21.30
N LEU A 37 16.63 -13.84 -20.85
CA LEU A 37 17.54 -12.78 -21.33
C LEU A 37 17.65 -12.73 -22.87
N ALA A 38 17.73 -13.90 -23.52
CA ALA A 38 17.83 -13.99 -24.98
C ALA A 38 16.57 -13.47 -25.67
N GLN A 39 15.38 -13.79 -25.13
CA GLN A 39 14.12 -13.29 -25.64
C GLN A 39 13.99 -11.78 -25.45
N ILE A 40 14.40 -11.25 -24.29
CA ILE A 40 14.38 -9.80 -24.02
C ILE A 40 15.26 -9.06 -25.03
N VAL A 41 16.48 -9.54 -25.28
CA VAL A 41 17.39 -8.96 -26.29
C VAL A 41 16.74 -8.97 -27.67
N ARG A 42 16.16 -10.11 -28.07
CA ARG A 42 15.50 -10.26 -29.38
C ARG A 42 14.31 -9.32 -29.55
N PHE A 43 13.50 -9.14 -28.51
CA PHE A 43 12.27 -8.34 -28.60
C PHE A 43 12.50 -6.84 -28.42
N THR A 44 13.52 -6.45 -27.65
CA THR A 44 13.84 -5.03 -27.43
C THR A 44 14.78 -4.47 -28.49
N LEU A 45 15.53 -5.33 -29.20
CA LEU A 45 16.59 -4.96 -30.13
C LEU A 45 17.70 -4.13 -29.47
N ILE A 46 17.90 -4.30 -28.16
CA ILE A 46 18.94 -3.63 -27.38
C ILE A 46 20.13 -4.57 -27.23
N LYS A 47 21.35 -4.02 -27.22
CA LYS A 47 22.58 -4.79 -27.03
C LYS A 47 22.54 -5.59 -25.70
N PRO A 48 23.01 -6.85 -25.67
CA PRO A 48 22.94 -7.70 -24.47
C PRO A 48 23.55 -7.07 -23.21
N ARG A 49 24.66 -6.35 -23.34
CA ARG A 49 25.33 -5.66 -22.21
C ARG A 49 24.41 -4.63 -21.55
N THR A 50 23.68 -3.86 -22.35
CA THR A 50 22.75 -2.83 -21.86
C THR A 50 21.51 -3.48 -21.24
N VAL A 51 20.99 -4.56 -21.83
CA VAL A 51 19.85 -5.31 -21.25
C VAL A 51 20.23 -5.86 -19.87
N ARG A 52 21.43 -6.43 -19.72
CA ARG A 52 21.92 -6.90 -18.40
C ARG A 52 21.99 -5.75 -17.39
N ALA A 53 22.50 -4.58 -17.78
CA ALA A 53 22.56 -3.42 -16.90
C ALA A 53 21.15 -2.96 -16.46
N CYS A 54 20.19 -2.92 -17.38
CA CYS A 54 18.79 -2.62 -17.05
C CYS A 54 18.20 -3.64 -16.07
N ILE A 55 18.42 -4.93 -16.30
CA ILE A 55 17.93 -6.01 -15.41
C ILE A 55 18.53 -5.87 -14.01
N ILE A 56 19.84 -5.66 -13.89
CA ILE A 56 20.51 -5.47 -12.60
C ILE A 56 19.91 -4.28 -11.84
N ALA A 57 19.71 -3.14 -12.51
CA ALA A 57 19.10 -1.97 -11.90
C ALA A 57 17.66 -2.21 -11.41
N LEU A 58 16.86 -3.00 -12.15
CA LEU A 58 15.49 -3.33 -11.76
C LEU A 58 15.44 -4.34 -10.59
N VAL A 59 16.34 -5.32 -10.58
CA VAL A 59 16.48 -6.30 -9.49
C VAL A 59 16.95 -5.65 -8.19
N GLN A 60 17.87 -4.67 -8.30
CA GLN A 60 18.33 -3.84 -7.18
C GLN A 60 17.16 -3.16 -6.47
N HIS A 61 16.15 -2.72 -7.23
CA HIS A 61 14.96 -2.05 -6.71
C HIS A 61 13.73 -2.96 -6.47
N ASN A 62 13.89 -4.29 -6.50
CA ASN A 62 12.79 -5.28 -6.40
C ASN A 62 11.65 -5.12 -7.44
N VAL A 63 11.87 -4.35 -8.50
CA VAL A 63 10.88 -4.16 -9.56
C VAL A 63 10.82 -5.39 -10.48
N LEU A 64 11.87 -6.22 -10.47
CA LEU A 64 11.95 -7.44 -11.26
C LEU A 64 12.19 -8.66 -10.37
N TRP A 65 11.36 -9.68 -10.55
CA TRP A 65 11.59 -11.01 -10.04
C TRP A 65 12.36 -11.85 -11.04
N HIS A 66 13.11 -12.82 -10.53
CA HIS A 66 13.78 -13.82 -11.34
C HIS A 66 13.53 -15.21 -10.77
N ALA A 67 13.37 -16.18 -11.66
CA ALA A 67 13.17 -17.58 -11.31
C ALA A 67 13.93 -18.46 -12.30
N ASN A 68 14.49 -19.55 -11.79
CA ASN A 68 15.05 -20.60 -12.65
C ASN A 68 13.95 -21.57 -13.03
N SER A 69 13.71 -21.71 -14.33
CA SER A 69 12.91 -22.77 -14.94
C SER A 69 13.83 -23.91 -15.36
N GLU A 70 13.38 -25.16 -15.18
CA GLU A 70 14.15 -26.35 -15.55
C GLU A 70 14.34 -26.46 -17.08
N GLU A 71 13.38 -25.97 -17.86
CA GLU A 71 13.39 -26.08 -19.34
C GLU A 71 14.02 -24.85 -20.03
N GLU A 72 13.70 -23.65 -19.55
CA GLU A 72 14.02 -22.38 -20.24
C GLU A 72 15.17 -21.58 -19.58
N GLY A 73 15.70 -22.08 -18.45
CA GLY A 73 16.72 -21.39 -17.66
C GLY A 73 16.16 -20.21 -16.85
N GLU A 74 16.97 -19.17 -16.64
CA GLU A 74 16.56 -18.00 -15.87
C GLU A 74 15.54 -17.14 -16.63
N VAL A 75 14.35 -17.00 -16.06
CA VAL A 75 13.25 -16.19 -16.56
C VAL A 75 12.99 -15.00 -15.64
N PHE A 76 12.62 -13.87 -16.25
CA PHE A 76 12.36 -12.62 -15.55
C PHE A 76 10.87 -12.27 -15.61
N GLU A 77 10.33 -11.77 -14.49
CA GLU A 77 8.95 -11.32 -14.35
C GLU A 77 8.89 -9.95 -13.68
N MET A 78 8.02 -9.06 -14.18
CA MET A 78 7.83 -7.73 -13.62
C MET A 78 6.97 -7.77 -12.34
N ASN A 79 7.46 -7.14 -11.28
CA ASN A 79 6.66 -6.86 -10.09
C ASN A 79 5.91 -5.52 -10.26
N ILE A 80 4.62 -5.64 -10.57
CA ILE A 80 3.74 -4.49 -10.82
C ILE A 80 3.48 -3.71 -9.53
N GLU A 81 3.37 -4.40 -8.39
CA GLU A 81 3.03 -3.79 -7.10
C GLU A 81 4.14 -2.84 -6.65
N GLU A 82 5.39 -3.30 -6.64
CA GLU A 82 6.57 -2.49 -6.30
C GLU A 82 6.76 -1.32 -7.27
N CYS A 83 6.44 -1.52 -8.56
CA CYS A 83 6.50 -0.45 -9.54
C CYS A 83 5.50 0.67 -9.22
N LEU A 84 4.26 0.32 -8.87
CA LEU A 84 3.21 1.28 -8.54
C LEU A 84 3.43 1.97 -7.19
N LEU A 85 4.07 1.31 -6.22
CA LEU A 85 4.43 1.91 -4.92
C LEU A 85 5.38 3.11 -5.06
N ARG A 86 6.11 3.23 -6.18
CA ARG A 86 6.96 4.39 -6.48
C ARG A 86 6.23 5.72 -6.51
N LEU A 87 4.94 5.70 -6.85
CA LEU A 87 4.09 6.90 -6.84
C LEU A 87 3.92 7.46 -5.41
N ARG A 88 4.17 6.67 -4.37
CA ARG A 88 4.01 7.04 -2.95
C ARG A 88 5.30 7.44 -2.26
N PHE A 89 6.45 7.40 -2.93
CA PHE A 89 7.75 7.60 -2.29
C PHE A 89 7.83 8.93 -1.53
N GLY A 90 7.34 10.02 -2.12
CA GLY A 90 7.31 11.32 -1.45
C GLY A 90 6.47 11.30 -0.16
N ARG A 91 5.37 10.55 -0.14
CA ARG A 91 4.52 10.40 1.06
C ARG A 91 5.20 9.58 2.14
N PHE A 92 5.95 8.54 1.77
CA PHE A 92 6.71 7.72 2.73
C PHE A 92 7.80 8.54 3.42
N VAL A 93 8.58 9.31 2.65
CA VAL A 93 9.62 10.20 3.20
C VAL A 93 9.01 11.24 4.14
N TRP A 94 7.90 11.87 3.75
CA TRP A 94 7.20 12.82 4.61
C TRP A 94 6.70 12.19 5.92
N GLN A 95 6.08 11.00 5.84
CA GLN A 95 5.64 10.26 7.03
C GLN A 95 6.80 9.91 7.96
N THR A 96 7.96 9.52 7.43
CA THR A 96 9.14 9.26 8.24
C THR A 96 9.64 10.51 8.95
N GLY A 97 9.63 11.67 8.28
CA GLY A 97 10.01 12.95 8.87
C GLY A 97 9.14 13.33 10.07
N GLU A 98 7.83 13.14 9.97
CA GLU A 98 6.88 13.43 11.06
C GLU A 98 7.04 12.48 12.26
N LEU A 99 7.40 11.21 12.02
CA LEU A 99 7.44 10.18 13.07
C LEU A 99 8.81 10.07 13.76
N PHE A 100 9.90 10.23 13.00
CA PHE A 100 11.27 9.95 13.47
C PHE A 100 12.23 11.13 13.26
N GLY A 101 11.78 12.23 12.65
CA GLY A 101 12.58 13.41 12.35
C GLY A 101 13.34 13.33 11.03
N ASN A 102 13.97 14.46 10.67
CA ASN A 102 14.67 14.63 9.38
C ASN A 102 15.77 13.57 9.10
N PRO A 103 16.63 13.17 10.07
CA PRO A 103 17.68 12.19 9.78
C PRO A 103 17.13 10.83 9.31
N ALA A 104 15.98 10.43 9.84
CA ALA A 104 15.32 9.19 9.44
C ALA A 104 14.70 9.32 8.04
N ALA A 105 14.13 10.48 7.71
CA ALA A 105 13.57 10.75 6.38
C ALA A 105 14.65 10.68 5.29
N GLU A 106 15.85 11.23 5.57
CA GLU A 106 17.00 11.17 4.66
C GLU A 106 17.49 9.73 4.44
N ILE A 107 17.53 8.90 5.50
CA ILE A 107 17.84 7.47 5.37
C ILE A 107 16.82 6.78 4.45
N VAL A 108 15.53 7.00 4.69
CA VAL A 108 14.46 6.37 3.88
C VAL A 108 14.54 6.84 2.43
N GLN A 109 14.76 8.13 2.19
CA GLN A 109 14.95 8.67 0.84
C GLN A 109 16.14 8.00 0.12
N LEU A 110 17.30 7.91 0.78
CA LEU A 110 18.48 7.28 0.19
C LEU A 110 18.22 5.80 -0.18
N ILE A 111 17.53 5.05 0.69
CA ILE A 111 17.17 3.66 0.38
C ILE A 111 16.16 3.58 -0.77
N LEU A 112 15.18 4.49 -0.86
CA LEU A 112 14.21 4.52 -1.96
C LEU A 112 14.86 4.84 -3.32
N ASP A 113 15.88 5.70 -3.31
CA ASP A 113 16.62 6.13 -4.51
C ASP A 113 17.59 5.05 -5.01
N HIS A 114 18.22 4.29 -4.11
CA HIS A 114 19.18 3.22 -4.45
C HIS A 114 18.60 1.79 -4.41
N GLY A 115 17.38 1.61 -3.88
CA GLY A 115 16.70 0.33 -3.70
C GLY A 115 17.13 -0.42 -2.43
N LYS A 116 18.36 -0.93 -2.42
CA LYS A 116 18.92 -1.74 -1.32
C LYS A 116 20.30 -1.26 -0.95
N LEU A 117 20.51 -1.00 0.33
CA LEU A 117 21.81 -0.59 0.84
C LEU A 117 22.12 -1.28 2.16
N ARG A 118 23.42 -1.46 2.44
CA ARG A 118 23.88 -1.93 3.75
C ARG A 118 23.98 -0.76 4.72
N SER A 119 23.88 -1.03 6.02
CA SER A 119 23.96 0.03 7.03
C SER A 119 25.27 0.86 6.97
N PRO A 120 26.47 0.28 6.70
CA PRO A 120 27.68 1.09 6.60
C PRO A 120 27.68 2.00 5.37
N GLU A 121 27.08 1.55 4.26
CA GLU A 121 26.98 2.33 3.02
C GLU A 121 26.08 3.54 3.23
N ILE A 122 24.92 3.35 3.87
CA ILE A 122 23.98 4.43 4.21
C ILE A 122 24.68 5.48 5.07
N ILE A 123 25.35 5.05 6.14
CA ILE A 123 26.05 5.95 7.07
C ILE A 123 27.18 6.69 6.34
N SER A 124 27.95 6.02 5.48
CA SER A 124 29.04 6.65 4.73
C SER A 124 28.55 7.73 3.76
N HIS A 125 27.39 7.51 3.13
CA HIS A 125 26.79 8.47 2.19
C HIS A 125 26.25 9.71 2.90
N LEU A 126 25.65 9.56 4.08
CA LEU A 126 24.99 10.67 4.79
C LEU A 126 25.91 11.42 5.75
N ALA A 127 26.77 10.71 6.50
CA ALA A 127 27.58 11.34 7.53
C ALA A 127 28.86 12.00 6.99
N LEU A 128 29.32 11.65 5.78
CA LEU A 128 30.52 12.20 5.12
C LEU A 128 31.76 12.29 6.03
N GLY A 129 31.87 11.40 7.03
CA GLY A 129 32.98 11.35 7.99
C GLY A 129 32.80 12.16 9.28
N ASP A 130 31.66 12.84 9.49
CA ASP A 130 31.35 13.47 10.78
C ASP A 130 30.92 12.42 11.83
N ALA A 131 31.67 12.37 12.93
CA ALA A 131 31.41 11.46 14.04
C ALA A 131 30.09 11.75 14.75
N LYS A 132 29.65 13.02 14.80
CA LYS A 132 28.37 13.39 15.43
C LYS A 132 27.20 12.95 14.55
N ALA A 133 27.24 13.28 13.27
CA ALA A 133 26.23 12.82 12.29
C ALA A 133 26.12 11.29 12.26
N THR A 134 27.25 10.58 12.27
CA THR A 134 27.29 9.12 12.30
C THR A 134 26.46 8.53 13.45
N ARG A 135 26.57 9.08 14.66
CA ARG A 135 25.78 8.62 15.82
C ARG A 135 24.29 8.86 15.63
N VAL A 136 23.91 10.03 15.12
CA VAL A 136 22.50 10.38 14.88
C VAL A 136 21.87 9.44 13.85
N TYR A 137 22.55 9.20 12.72
CA TYR A 137 22.06 8.28 11.70
C TYR A 137 22.04 6.83 12.16
N THR A 138 22.99 6.41 13.00
CA THR A 138 23.00 5.05 13.56
C THR A 138 21.80 4.84 14.50
N GLN A 139 21.50 5.83 15.35
CA GLN A 139 20.33 5.79 16.23
C GLN A 139 19.01 5.82 15.44
N ALA A 140 18.93 6.67 14.40
CA ALA A 140 17.77 6.73 13.52
C ALA A 140 17.58 5.43 12.74
N MET A 141 18.67 4.81 12.27
CA MET A 141 18.62 3.51 11.61
C MET A 141 18.10 2.43 12.55
N HIS A 142 18.61 2.39 13.79
CA HIS A 142 18.14 1.46 14.81
C HIS A 142 16.63 1.61 15.06
N SER A 143 16.14 2.84 15.28
CA SER A 143 14.70 3.06 15.51
C SER A 143 13.82 2.64 14.32
N LEU A 144 14.27 2.86 13.09
CA LEU A 144 13.58 2.44 11.87
C LEU A 144 13.49 0.92 11.71
N VAL A 145 14.55 0.19 12.07
CA VAL A 145 14.57 -1.29 12.04
C VAL A 145 13.69 -1.85 13.17
N THR A 146 13.87 -1.37 14.41
CA THR A 146 13.08 -1.83 15.57
C THR A 146 11.58 -1.61 15.36
N ALA A 147 11.19 -0.48 14.74
CA ALA A 147 9.79 -0.18 14.44
C ALA A 147 9.29 -0.78 13.10
N ALA A 148 10.10 -1.63 12.45
CA ALA A 148 9.78 -2.37 11.22
C ALA A 148 9.42 -1.52 9.98
N TYR A 149 9.96 -0.30 9.89
CA TYR A 149 9.87 0.53 8.68
C TYR A 149 10.92 0.16 7.63
N LEU A 150 12.02 -0.46 8.08
CA LEU A 150 13.04 -1.05 7.23
C LEU A 150 13.03 -2.57 7.43
N LYS A 151 12.98 -3.31 6.33
CA LYS A 151 13.02 -4.77 6.33
C LYS A 151 14.27 -5.28 5.62
N PRO A 152 14.89 -6.37 6.12
CA PRO A 152 16.02 -6.98 5.46
C PRO A 152 15.60 -7.60 4.12
N SER A 153 16.44 -7.43 3.10
CA SER A 153 16.27 -8.00 1.77
C SER A 153 17.02 -9.32 1.68
N THR A 154 16.29 -10.44 1.74
CA THR A 154 16.85 -11.78 1.54
C THR A 154 16.73 -12.21 0.07
N ILE A 155 17.43 -13.29 -0.32
CA ILE A 155 17.33 -13.88 -1.67
C ILE A 155 15.86 -14.25 -1.98
N LEU A 156 15.11 -14.68 -0.97
CA LEU A 156 13.69 -15.00 -1.10
C LEU A 156 12.84 -13.79 -1.52
N SER A 157 13.28 -12.56 -1.25
CA SER A 157 12.53 -11.34 -1.65
C SER A 157 12.54 -11.07 -3.16
N HIS A 158 13.37 -11.79 -3.92
CA HIS A 158 13.52 -11.66 -5.37
C HIS A 158 12.72 -12.70 -6.17
N VAL A 159 12.09 -13.65 -5.49
CA VAL A 159 11.27 -14.70 -6.10
C VAL A 159 9.80 -14.32 -5.96
N SER A 160 9.03 -14.51 -7.03
CA SER A 160 7.59 -14.24 -7.02
C SER A 160 6.89 -15.03 -5.91
N PRO A 161 6.04 -14.41 -5.07
CA PRO A 161 5.24 -15.11 -4.06
C PRO A 161 4.37 -16.21 -4.66
N ARG A 162 3.88 -16.00 -5.90
CA ARG A 162 3.09 -17.00 -6.64
C ARG A 162 3.91 -18.25 -6.94
N ASP A 163 5.17 -18.09 -7.35
CA ASP A 163 6.04 -19.23 -7.64
C ASP A 163 6.40 -20.00 -6.38
N LYS A 164 6.69 -19.29 -5.27
CA LYS A 164 6.90 -19.93 -3.96
C LYS A 164 5.68 -20.75 -3.55
N ARG A 165 4.47 -20.17 -3.66
CA ARG A 165 3.22 -20.87 -3.34
C ARG A 165 3.05 -22.12 -4.19
N ILE A 166 3.29 -22.05 -5.50
CA ILE A 166 3.19 -23.20 -6.39
C ILE A 166 4.20 -24.29 -6.01
N ARG A 167 5.45 -23.92 -5.70
CA ARG A 167 6.48 -24.87 -5.27
C ARG A 167 6.11 -25.56 -3.96
N TYR A 168 5.69 -24.79 -2.95
CA TYR A 168 5.29 -25.36 -1.66
C TYR A 168 4.03 -26.22 -1.79
N GLU A 169 3.03 -25.81 -2.57
CA GLU A 169 1.88 -26.66 -2.87
C GLU A 169 2.27 -27.96 -3.58
N ALA A 170 3.25 -27.93 -4.48
CA ALA A 170 3.73 -29.13 -5.17
C ALA A 170 4.48 -30.06 -4.20
N GLU A 171 5.31 -29.52 -3.31
CA GLU A 171 6.01 -30.27 -2.26
C GLU A 171 5.03 -30.93 -1.28
N GLU A 172 3.98 -30.22 -0.85
CA GLU A 172 2.96 -30.79 0.05
C GLU A 172 2.09 -31.83 -0.67
N LYS A 173 1.77 -31.61 -1.95
CA LYS A 173 1.04 -32.61 -2.76
C LYS A 173 1.86 -33.88 -2.98
N ALA A 174 3.17 -33.78 -3.16
CA ALA A 174 4.05 -34.93 -3.34
C ALA A 174 4.14 -35.83 -2.09
N LYS A 175 3.80 -35.32 -0.90
CA LYS A 175 3.74 -36.11 0.34
C LYS A 175 2.47 -36.95 0.45
N ILE A 176 1.43 -36.63 -0.31
CA ILE A 176 0.16 -37.35 -0.28
C ILE A 176 0.32 -38.63 -1.11
N SER A 177 0.15 -39.79 -0.47
CA SER A 177 0.18 -41.09 -1.15
C SER A 177 -1.17 -41.35 -1.82
N GLY A 178 -1.17 -41.65 -3.12
CA GLY A 178 -2.37 -41.96 -3.90
C GLY A 178 -3.04 -40.74 -4.53
N PHE A 179 -4.31 -40.89 -4.93
CA PHE A 179 -5.08 -39.80 -5.53
C PHE A 179 -5.56 -38.82 -4.45
N PRO A 180 -5.17 -37.53 -4.51
CA PRO A 180 -5.51 -36.56 -3.47
C PRO A 180 -7.01 -36.29 -3.40
N THR A 181 -7.58 -36.31 -2.20
CA THR A 181 -8.95 -35.86 -1.97
C THR A 181 -9.06 -34.33 -1.98
N ALA A 182 -10.26 -33.80 -2.23
CA ALA A 182 -10.49 -32.34 -2.24
C ALA A 182 -10.16 -31.65 -0.89
N LYS A 183 -10.29 -32.39 0.22
CA LYS A 183 -9.96 -31.90 1.56
C LYS A 183 -8.45 -31.83 1.75
N GLU A 184 -7.71 -32.88 1.40
CA GLU A 184 -6.24 -32.90 1.47
C GLU A 184 -5.61 -31.85 0.55
N LEU A 185 -6.18 -31.61 -0.64
CA LEU A 185 -5.75 -30.53 -1.53
C LEU A 185 -5.95 -29.13 -0.94
N ARG A 186 -7.00 -28.95 -0.13
CA ARG A 186 -7.25 -27.69 0.58
C ARG A 186 -6.28 -27.53 1.74
N GLU A 187 -6.07 -28.59 2.53
CA GLU A 187 -5.10 -28.59 3.63
C GLU A 187 -3.68 -28.32 3.12
N ALA A 188 -3.27 -28.93 2.01
CA ALA A 188 -1.97 -28.68 1.37
C ALA A 188 -1.79 -27.22 0.91
N LYS A 189 -2.87 -26.56 0.49
CA LYS A 189 -2.84 -25.13 0.14
C LYS A 189 -2.70 -24.25 1.37
N GLU A 190 -3.47 -24.54 2.42
CA GLU A 190 -3.42 -23.79 3.69
C GLU A 190 -2.04 -23.95 4.36
N THR A 191 -1.42 -25.13 4.32
CA THR A 191 -0.07 -25.36 4.85
C THR A 191 1.01 -24.66 4.03
N ALA A 192 0.91 -24.69 2.70
CA ALA A 192 1.82 -23.96 1.82
C ALA A 192 1.77 -22.44 2.06
N GLU A 193 0.58 -21.87 2.24
CA GLU A 193 0.42 -20.44 2.57
C GLU A 193 0.96 -20.12 3.97
N ALA A 194 0.70 -20.98 4.97
CA ALA A 194 1.23 -20.80 6.31
C ALA A 194 2.76 -20.86 6.34
N ARG A 195 3.38 -21.74 5.54
CA ARG A 195 4.83 -21.81 5.38
C ARG A 195 5.40 -20.54 4.77
N LEU A 196 4.79 -20.03 3.70
CA LEU A 196 5.20 -18.78 3.07
C LEU A 196 5.21 -17.63 4.09
N LYS A 197 4.13 -17.47 4.85
CA LYS A 197 4.02 -16.42 5.89
C LYS A 197 5.06 -16.57 7.00
N ARG A 198 5.37 -17.81 7.41
CA ARG A 198 6.41 -18.08 8.42
C ARG A 198 7.80 -17.69 7.91
N GLU A 199 8.16 -18.12 6.70
CA GLU A 199 9.46 -17.79 6.11
C GLU A 199 9.62 -16.28 5.90
N GLU A 200 8.56 -15.57 5.50
CA GLU A 200 8.58 -14.11 5.39
C GLU A 200 8.75 -13.44 6.77
N ALA A 201 8.02 -13.88 7.79
CA ALA A 201 8.16 -13.37 9.14
C ALA A 201 9.51 -13.70 9.80
N GLU A 202 10.14 -14.82 9.41
CA GLU A 202 11.50 -15.16 9.82
C GLU A 202 12.53 -14.30 9.11
N ALA A 203 12.37 -14.07 7.81
CA ALA A 203 13.23 -13.17 7.05
C ALA A 203 13.23 -11.76 7.64
N GLU A 204 12.10 -11.24 8.10
CA GLU A 204 11.99 -9.93 8.75
C GLU A 204 12.79 -9.81 10.07
N LYS A 205 13.05 -10.91 10.77
CA LYS A 205 13.78 -10.91 12.06
C LYS A 205 15.31 -10.89 11.91
N VAL A 206 15.83 -11.10 10.71
CA VAL A 206 17.29 -11.24 10.47
C VAL A 206 18.05 -9.93 10.66
N GLY A 207 17.36 -8.78 10.74
CA GLY A 207 17.99 -7.45 10.72
C GLY A 207 18.65 -6.96 12.03
N LEU A 208 18.46 -7.64 13.16
CA LEU A 208 19.01 -7.23 14.47
C LEU A 208 19.92 -8.33 15.04
N VAL A 209 21.10 -7.95 15.52
CA VAL A 209 22.15 -8.83 16.03
C VAL A 209 22.60 -8.32 17.40
N SER A 210 22.87 -9.21 18.36
CA SER A 210 23.40 -8.78 19.66
C SER A 210 24.84 -8.26 19.54
N GLU A 211 25.18 -7.22 20.30
CA GLU A 211 26.48 -6.52 20.23
C GLU A 211 27.70 -7.46 20.35
N SER A 212 27.59 -8.55 21.13
CA SER A 212 28.63 -9.58 21.26
C SER A 212 28.96 -10.32 19.96
N CYS A 213 28.03 -10.40 19.01
CA CYS A 213 28.25 -11.09 17.74
C CYS A 213 28.96 -10.19 16.71
N CYS A 214 28.73 -8.87 16.75
CA CYS A 214 29.39 -7.90 15.87
C CYS A 214 30.93 -7.89 16.03
N VAL A 215 31.43 -8.05 17.26
CA VAL A 215 32.89 -8.08 17.53
C VAL A 215 33.57 -9.30 16.89
N CYS A 216 32.85 -10.42 16.74
CA CYS A 216 33.39 -11.64 16.11
C CYS A 216 33.58 -11.47 14.60
N PHE A 217 32.67 -10.76 13.92
CA PHE A 217 32.70 -10.55 12.47
C PHE A 217 33.79 -9.56 12.01
N ALA A 218 34.20 -8.61 12.87
CA ALA A 218 35.28 -7.68 12.54
C ALA A 218 36.67 -8.35 12.53
N ILE A 219 36.84 -9.51 13.17
CA ILE A 219 38.14 -10.18 13.34
C ILE A 219 38.36 -11.31 12.31
N HIS A 220 37.28 -11.92 11.79
CA HIS A 220 37.39 -13.01 10.81
C HIS A 220 36.82 -12.55 9.47
N GLY A 221 37.73 -12.14 8.59
CA GLY A 221 37.44 -11.84 7.20
C GLY A 221 36.60 -12.95 6.55
N VAL A 222 35.60 -12.49 5.79
CA VAL A 222 34.72 -13.22 4.87
C VAL A 222 35.24 -14.61 4.52
N ASN A 223 34.57 -15.65 5.01
CA ASN A 223 34.36 -16.91 4.29
C ASN A 223 33.26 -17.74 4.98
N ASN A 224 32.15 -17.92 4.25
CA ASN A 224 31.09 -18.91 4.43
C ASN A 224 30.72 -19.36 5.86
N ALA A 225 29.55 -18.89 6.33
CA ALA A 225 28.76 -19.62 7.32
C ALA A 225 27.27 -19.54 6.98
N VAL A 226 26.86 -20.34 5.99
CA VAL A 226 25.51 -20.90 6.00
C VAL A 226 25.52 -21.98 7.08
N SER A 227 24.44 -22.04 7.86
CA SER A 227 24.04 -23.09 8.80
C SER A 227 24.50 -22.96 10.27
N GLY A 228 23.51 -23.02 11.18
CA GLY A 228 23.71 -23.70 12.45
C GLY A 228 23.34 -22.99 13.75
N LEU A 229 22.21 -22.28 13.84
CA LEU A 229 21.57 -22.03 15.15
C LEU A 229 20.87 -23.30 15.65
N GLN A 230 21.63 -24.37 15.91
CA GLN A 230 21.16 -25.50 16.71
C GLN A 230 21.36 -25.16 18.18
N LYS A 231 20.26 -24.85 18.86
CA LYS A 231 20.15 -24.81 20.32
C LYS A 231 20.75 -26.10 20.90
N ARG A 232 21.95 -26.02 21.49
CA ARG A 232 22.49 -27.11 22.31
C ARG A 232 21.64 -27.22 23.57
N LYS A 233 21.04 -28.40 23.77
CA LYS A 233 20.36 -28.80 25.01
C LYS A 233 21.36 -28.71 26.17
N ALA A 234 21.01 -27.95 27.20
CA ALA A 234 21.74 -27.94 28.46
C ALA A 234 21.52 -29.27 29.19
N VAL A 235 22.62 -29.91 29.60
CA VAL A 235 22.64 -31.06 30.51
C VAL A 235 22.45 -30.54 31.93
N GLU A 236 21.47 -31.09 32.65
CA GLU A 236 21.19 -30.79 34.06
C GLU A 236 22.38 -31.21 34.93
N GLN A 237 22.94 -30.25 35.68
CA GLN A 237 23.65 -30.53 36.92
C GLN A 237 23.08 -29.68 38.05
N THR A 238 22.58 -30.39 39.05
CA THR A 238 21.99 -29.88 40.28
C THR A 238 23.05 -29.29 41.20
N GLY A 239 22.86 -28.04 41.65
CA GLY A 239 23.60 -27.42 42.74
C GLY A 239 23.13 -25.98 43.00
N PRO A 240 22.76 -25.59 44.23
CA PRO A 240 22.13 -24.30 44.49
C PRO A 240 23.15 -23.24 44.89
N ARG A 241 23.30 -22.16 44.12
CA ARG A 241 23.87 -20.91 44.67
C ARG A 241 23.25 -19.65 44.07
N THR A 242 22.76 -18.85 45.01
CA THR A 242 22.29 -17.47 44.95
C THR A 242 23.34 -16.50 44.40
N SER A 243 23.01 -15.72 43.37
CA SER A 243 23.21 -14.27 43.36
C SER A 243 22.45 -13.63 42.20
N LYS A 244 21.77 -12.52 42.49
CA LYS A 244 21.10 -11.65 41.52
C LYS A 244 22.13 -11.13 40.51
N ARG A 245 22.19 -11.72 39.31
CA ARG A 245 22.72 -11.01 38.13
C ARG A 245 21.57 -10.22 37.52
N LYS A 246 21.70 -8.89 37.56
CA LYS A 246 20.98 -7.98 36.66
C LYS A 246 21.15 -8.54 35.24
N ALA A 247 20.04 -8.83 34.56
CA ALA A 247 20.04 -9.01 33.12
C ALA A 247 20.59 -7.71 32.53
N VAL A 248 21.79 -7.77 31.95
CA VAL A 248 22.25 -6.74 31.03
C VAL A 248 21.36 -6.91 29.82
N GLU A 249 20.53 -5.91 29.50
CA GLU A 249 19.84 -5.85 28.21
C GLU A 249 20.93 -5.86 27.15
N GLU A 250 21.03 -6.94 26.38
CA GLU A 250 21.93 -7.00 25.22
C GLU A 250 21.44 -5.94 24.25
N GLU A 251 22.20 -4.86 24.05
CA GLU A 251 21.85 -3.85 23.04
C GLU A 251 21.84 -4.54 21.67
N GLU A 252 20.66 -4.60 21.06
CA GLU A 252 20.46 -5.12 19.71
C GLU A 252 21.01 -4.09 18.72
N VAL A 253 22.03 -4.46 17.96
CA VAL A 253 22.64 -3.60 16.94
C VAL A 253 22.19 -4.04 15.55
N VAL A 254 22.05 -3.10 14.64
CA VAL A 254 21.71 -3.38 13.23
C VAL A 254 22.85 -4.15 12.55
N ASP A 255 22.53 -5.28 11.91
CA ASP A 255 23.55 -6.10 11.22
C ASP A 255 24.20 -5.32 10.05
N PRO A 256 25.53 -5.14 10.03
CA PRO A 256 26.23 -4.42 8.97
C PRO A 256 26.30 -5.17 7.63
N THR A 257 26.04 -6.49 7.61
CA THR A 257 26.15 -7.34 6.42
C THR A 257 24.86 -7.42 5.62
N VAL A 258 23.73 -7.09 6.25
CA VAL A 258 22.40 -7.25 5.67
C VAL A 258 22.04 -6.03 4.81
N TYR A 259 21.45 -6.30 3.66
CA TYR A 259 20.86 -5.26 2.82
C TYR A 259 19.48 -4.89 3.35
N PHE A 260 19.23 -3.61 3.59
CA PHE A 260 17.94 -3.10 4.00
C PHE A 260 17.18 -2.51 2.83
N ARG A 261 15.86 -2.66 2.88
CA ARG A 261 14.89 -2.03 1.98
C ARG A 261 13.76 -1.41 2.78
N VAL A 262 13.05 -0.46 2.18
CA VAL A 262 11.87 0.15 2.80
C VAL A 262 10.70 -0.84 2.85
N ASN A 263 10.03 -0.89 4.00
CA ASN A 263 8.82 -1.65 4.21
C ASN A 263 7.58 -0.82 3.86
N CYS A 264 7.19 -0.79 2.58
CA CYS A 264 6.06 0.00 2.10
C CYS A 264 4.72 -0.37 2.75
N ASP A 265 4.54 -1.63 3.17
CA ASP A 265 3.29 -2.11 3.78
C ASP A 265 3.04 -1.41 5.13
N ARG A 266 4.11 -1.20 5.91
CA ARG A 266 4.05 -0.44 7.17
C ARG A 266 3.61 1.01 6.93
N PHE A 267 4.08 1.65 5.87
CA PHE A 267 3.62 3.00 5.51
C PHE A 267 2.19 3.02 5.00
N ASN A 268 1.79 2.00 4.22
CA ASN A 268 0.41 1.85 3.77
C ASN A 268 -0.58 1.73 4.94
N VAL A 269 -0.18 1.11 6.07
CA VAL A 269 -0.98 1.10 7.31
C VAL A 269 -1.25 2.51 7.82
N HIS A 270 -0.26 3.40 7.83
CA HIS A 270 -0.44 4.82 8.20
C HIS A 270 -1.38 5.55 7.25
N ILE A 271 -1.26 5.29 5.94
CA ILE A 271 -2.14 5.87 4.92
C ILE A 271 -3.59 5.42 5.17
N ARG A 272 -3.83 4.12 5.39
CA ARG A 272 -5.14 3.58 5.76
C ARG A 272 -5.69 4.26 7.01
N ASN A 273 -4.91 4.32 8.09
CA ASN A 273 -5.35 4.89 9.37
C ASN A 273 -5.72 6.37 9.21
N ALA A 274 -4.92 7.14 8.48
CA ALA A 274 -5.23 8.54 8.18
C ALA A 274 -6.52 8.70 7.36
N LEU A 275 -6.77 7.84 6.38
CA LEU A 275 -8.02 7.86 5.59
C LEU A 275 -9.25 7.53 6.44
N ILE A 276 -9.13 6.57 7.36
CA ILE A 276 -10.21 6.21 8.29
C ILE A 276 -10.55 7.39 9.21
N VAL A 277 -9.54 8.03 9.80
CA VAL A 277 -9.70 9.21 10.67
C VAL A 277 -10.32 10.38 9.89
N LYS A 278 -9.85 10.65 8.67
CA LYS A 278 -10.43 11.67 7.77
C LYS A 278 -11.92 11.39 7.49
N THR A 279 -12.26 10.13 7.24
CA THR A 279 -13.65 9.73 6.96
C THR A 279 -14.55 9.90 8.18
N ALA A 280 -14.06 9.58 9.37
CA ALA A 280 -14.80 9.82 10.61
C ALA A 280 -15.00 11.33 10.88
N ARG A 281 -13.97 12.14 10.61
CA ARG A 281 -14.04 13.61 10.74
C ARG A 281 -15.10 14.22 9.82
N GLU A 282 -15.13 13.80 8.56
CA GLU A 282 -16.09 14.30 7.56
C GLU A 282 -17.52 13.85 7.83
N ARG A 283 -17.70 12.67 8.44
CA ARG A 283 -19.03 12.12 8.71
C ARG A 283 -19.65 12.63 10.00
N TYR A 284 -18.83 12.80 11.04
CA TYR A 284 -19.30 13.16 12.38
C TYR A 284 -18.75 14.53 12.77
N ASN A 285 -17.60 14.57 13.45
CA ASN A 285 -16.95 15.79 13.88
C ASN A 285 -15.45 15.55 14.17
N PRO A 286 -14.66 16.62 14.43
CA PRO A 286 -13.24 16.49 14.77
C PRO A 286 -12.96 15.70 16.06
N SER A 287 -13.81 15.80 17.08
CA SER A 287 -13.63 15.11 18.38
C SER A 287 -13.77 13.59 18.25
N VAL A 288 -14.74 13.10 17.47
CA VAL A 288 -14.88 11.68 17.13
C VAL A 288 -13.65 11.16 16.39
N ALA A 289 -13.14 11.96 15.45
CA ALA A 289 -11.95 11.60 14.70
C ALA A 289 -10.71 11.49 15.60
N LEU A 290 -10.60 12.35 16.61
CA LEU A 290 -9.54 12.32 17.61
C LEU A 290 -9.58 11.06 18.47
N VAL A 291 -10.76 10.70 18.99
CA VAL A 291 -10.96 9.44 19.73
C VAL A 291 -10.58 8.24 18.86
N LEU A 292 -11.02 8.21 17.60
CA LEU A 292 -10.68 7.13 16.67
C LEU A 292 -9.18 7.09 16.34
N GLN A 293 -8.54 8.25 16.20
CA GLN A 293 -7.10 8.35 15.98
C GLN A 293 -6.32 7.78 17.16
N THR A 294 -6.74 8.07 18.40
CA THR A 294 -6.10 7.50 19.60
C THR A 294 -6.26 5.99 19.67
N ILE A 295 -7.43 5.45 19.31
CA ILE A 295 -7.66 4.00 19.25
C ILE A 295 -6.72 3.34 18.23
N LEU A 296 -6.57 3.94 17.05
CA LEU A 296 -5.69 3.43 16.00
C LEU A 296 -4.21 3.50 16.41
N LYS A 297 -3.76 4.62 16.98
CA LYS A 297 -2.38 4.78 17.50
C LYS A 297 -2.04 3.73 18.56
N ALA A 298 -2.98 3.41 19.46
CA ALA A 298 -2.77 2.40 20.49
C ALA A 298 -2.55 0.98 19.94
N THR A 299 -3.01 0.68 18.73
CA THR A 299 -2.85 -0.64 18.07
C THR A 299 -1.86 -0.64 16.92
N GLU A 300 -1.35 0.53 16.53
CA GLU A 300 -0.54 0.73 15.35
C GLU A 300 0.73 -0.12 15.31
N ALA A 301 1.41 -0.32 16.45
CA ALA A 301 2.58 -1.19 16.54
C ALA A 301 2.31 -2.65 16.14
N LYS A 302 1.05 -3.11 16.27
CA LYS A 302 0.65 -4.50 15.99
C LYS A 302 0.09 -4.69 14.58
N GLN A 303 -0.33 -3.59 13.93
CA GLN A 303 -0.85 -3.60 12.57
C GLN A 303 0.30 -3.78 11.56
N LYS A 304 0.40 -4.94 10.93
CA LYS A 304 1.49 -5.25 10.00
C LYS A 304 1.11 -4.97 8.55
N ASP A 305 -0.16 -5.18 8.20
CA ASP A 305 -0.63 -5.11 6.81
C ASP A 305 -1.99 -4.38 6.69
N VAL A 306 -2.25 -3.87 5.50
CA VAL A 306 -3.55 -3.31 5.09
C VAL A 306 -4.62 -4.38 4.91
N SER A 307 -4.24 -5.65 4.80
CA SER A 307 -5.15 -6.79 4.69
C SER A 307 -5.71 -7.29 6.03
N GLU A 308 -5.66 -6.51 7.11
CA GLU A 308 -6.27 -6.94 8.37
C GLU A 308 -7.76 -6.60 8.35
N ALA A 309 -8.64 -7.54 8.76
CA ALA A 309 -10.08 -7.31 8.78
C ALA A 309 -10.51 -6.35 9.91
N ARG A 310 -9.82 -6.40 11.06
CA ARG A 310 -10.08 -5.58 12.24
C ARG A 310 -8.84 -5.41 13.11
N THR A 311 -8.83 -4.43 14.01
CA THR A 311 -7.75 -4.24 14.98
C THR A 311 -7.79 -5.25 16.12
N ASP A 312 -6.65 -5.39 16.79
CA ASP A 312 -6.58 -5.93 18.13
C ASP A 312 -7.48 -5.15 19.12
N PRO A 313 -7.98 -5.81 20.17
CA PRO A 313 -8.85 -5.18 21.16
C PRO A 313 -8.11 -4.12 21.99
N VAL A 314 -8.74 -2.95 22.15
CA VAL A 314 -8.28 -1.89 23.06
C VAL A 314 -9.30 -1.69 24.18
N SER A 315 -8.85 -1.60 25.43
CA SER A 315 -9.74 -1.29 26.55
C SER A 315 -10.08 0.21 26.60
N VAL A 316 -11.30 0.53 27.04
CA VAL A 316 -11.73 1.94 27.24
C VAL A 316 -10.81 2.68 28.21
N SER A 317 -10.26 1.97 29.20
CA SER A 317 -9.27 2.54 30.13
C SER A 317 -7.99 2.99 29.43
N ASN A 318 -7.47 2.20 28.49
CA ASN A 318 -6.26 2.55 27.74
C ASN A 318 -6.49 3.76 26.84
N ILE A 319 -7.68 3.84 26.21
CA ILE A 319 -8.09 5.00 25.40
C ILE A 319 -8.14 6.27 26.26
N THR A 320 -8.73 6.17 27.47
CA THR A 320 -8.85 7.30 28.38
C THR A 320 -7.50 7.79 28.88
N LEU A 321 -6.54 6.89 29.13
CA LEU A 321 -5.18 7.24 29.55
C LEU A 321 -4.34 7.88 28.43
N SER A 322 -4.63 7.53 27.18
CA SER A 322 -3.87 8.01 26.02
C SER A 322 -4.34 9.36 25.50
N LEU A 323 -5.54 9.80 25.89
CA LEU A 323 -6.06 11.14 25.58
C LEU A 323 -5.57 12.11 26.67
N ALA A 324 -5.01 13.24 26.26
CA ALA A 324 -4.62 14.28 27.20
C ALA A 324 -5.87 14.92 27.83
N ASP A 325 -5.84 15.20 29.13
CA ASP A 325 -6.96 15.83 29.84
C ASP A 325 -7.33 17.23 29.31
N GLU A 326 -6.42 17.86 28.56
CA GLU A 326 -6.58 19.21 27.98
C GLU A 326 -7.47 19.25 26.72
N GLU A 327 -7.82 18.11 26.14
CA GLU A 327 -8.67 18.07 24.94
C GLU A 327 -10.16 18.22 25.32
N ASN A 328 -10.79 19.30 24.86
CA ASN A 328 -12.21 19.55 25.12
C ASN A 328 -13.11 18.65 24.25
N LEU A 329 -13.29 17.41 24.71
CA LEU A 329 -14.15 16.40 24.08
C LEU A 329 -15.65 16.72 24.20
N VAL A 330 -16.03 17.62 25.09
CA VAL A 330 -17.44 17.99 25.34
C VAL A 330 -18.02 18.80 24.18
N ALA A 331 -17.20 19.62 23.51
CA ALA A 331 -17.64 20.50 22.41
C ALA A 331 -18.27 19.74 21.22
N GLY A 332 -17.92 18.47 21.03
CA GLY A 332 -18.44 17.64 19.94
C GLY A 332 -19.72 16.86 20.28
N LEU A 333 -20.26 16.95 21.50
CA LEU A 333 -21.46 16.22 21.90
C LEU A 333 -22.53 17.15 22.46
N ILE A 334 -23.79 16.83 22.16
CA ILE A 334 -24.95 17.42 22.82
C ILE A 334 -25.40 16.43 23.90
N LEU A 335 -24.95 16.67 25.14
CA LEU A 335 -25.24 15.82 26.29
C LEU A 335 -26.32 16.45 27.18
N ARG A 336 -27.19 15.61 27.78
CA ARG A 336 -28.23 16.07 28.72
C ARG A 336 -27.64 16.53 30.05
N THR A 337 -26.44 16.05 30.39
CA THR A 337 -25.72 16.34 31.63
C THR A 337 -24.93 17.64 31.49
N LYS A 338 -25.06 18.55 32.45
CA LYS A 338 -24.45 19.90 32.36
C LYS A 338 -22.92 19.92 32.43
N ASN A 339 -22.26 18.91 32.99
CA ASN A 339 -20.79 18.78 33.09
C ASN A 339 -20.35 17.30 32.96
N PRO A 340 -20.27 16.74 31.75
CA PRO A 340 -19.83 15.37 31.54
C PRO A 340 -18.30 15.26 31.69
N THR A 341 -17.82 14.18 32.29
CA THR A 341 -16.38 13.88 32.33
C THR A 341 -15.88 13.44 30.96
N ASN A 342 -14.59 13.62 30.67
CA ASN A 342 -13.96 13.12 29.43
C ASN A 342 -14.19 11.61 29.24
N SER A 343 -14.13 10.83 30.34
CA SER A 343 -14.41 9.39 30.34
C SER A 343 -15.85 9.04 29.94
N ALA A 344 -16.84 9.88 30.29
CA ALA A 344 -18.22 9.70 29.85
C ALA A 344 -18.36 10.04 28.36
N CYS A 345 -17.72 11.13 27.91
CA CYS A 345 -17.72 11.54 26.50
C CYS A 345 -17.10 10.48 25.60
N ILE A 346 -15.99 9.85 26.02
CA ILE A 346 -15.34 8.76 25.27
C ILE A 346 -16.30 7.57 25.08
N LYS A 347 -17.05 7.19 26.12
CA LYS A 347 -18.03 6.09 26.02
C LYS A 347 -19.15 6.41 25.03
N GLU A 348 -19.64 7.65 25.04
CA GLU A 348 -20.66 8.11 24.10
C GLU A 348 -20.12 8.12 22.66
N TYR A 349 -18.90 8.62 22.44
CA TYR A 349 -18.26 8.56 21.12
C TYR A 349 -18.04 7.13 20.63
N ILE A 350 -17.64 6.21 21.51
CA ILE A 350 -17.55 4.78 21.18
C ILE A 350 -18.94 4.23 20.81
N GLY A 351 -19.99 4.63 21.53
CA GLY A 351 -21.37 4.26 21.21
C GLY A 351 -21.79 4.71 19.81
N ILE A 352 -21.54 5.97 19.46
CA ILE A 352 -21.83 6.54 18.13
C ILE A 352 -21.05 5.80 17.04
N LEU A 353 -19.75 5.59 17.25
CA LEU A 353 -18.90 4.86 16.30
C LEU A 353 -19.28 3.39 16.15
N SER A 354 -19.95 2.81 17.15
CA SER A 354 -20.51 1.45 17.15
C SER A 354 -21.92 1.37 16.55
N GLY A 355 -22.50 2.49 16.11
CA GLY A 355 -23.84 2.54 15.52
C GLY A 355 -24.98 2.42 16.54
N ALA A 356 -24.75 2.75 17.82
CA ALA A 356 -25.79 2.77 18.84
C ALA A 356 -26.86 3.85 18.57
N ASP A 357 -26.50 4.91 17.84
CA ASP A 357 -27.37 5.99 17.39
C ASP A 357 -28.30 5.57 16.24
N ASN A 358 -27.88 4.61 15.40
CA ASN A 358 -28.63 4.15 14.24
C ASN A 358 -28.64 2.61 14.13
N PRO A 359 -29.55 1.91 14.83
CA PRO A 359 -29.58 0.46 14.88
C PRO A 359 -30.13 -0.21 13.61
N THR A 360 -30.40 0.55 12.54
CA THR A 360 -30.89 0.01 11.25
C THR A 360 -29.82 -0.85 10.56
N PRO A 361 -30.20 -1.76 9.65
CA PRO A 361 -29.23 -2.51 8.84
C PRO A 361 -28.25 -1.59 8.08
N ALA A 362 -28.73 -0.45 7.58
CA ALA A 362 -27.91 0.56 6.93
C ALA A 362 -26.93 1.24 7.89
N GLY A 363 -27.35 1.49 9.15
CA GLY A 363 -26.50 1.99 10.21
C GLY A 363 -25.40 0.99 10.59
N ARG A 364 -25.76 -0.29 10.76
CA ARG A 364 -24.82 -1.40 11.06
C ARG A 364 -23.76 -1.59 9.97
N ASN A 365 -24.14 -1.45 8.70
CA ASN A 365 -23.22 -1.50 7.56
C ASN A 365 -22.27 -0.28 7.48
N GLY A 366 -22.48 0.72 8.33
CA GLY A 366 -21.68 1.94 8.42
C GLY A 366 -20.89 2.08 9.71
N VAL A 367 -20.76 1.02 10.50
CA VAL A 367 -20.08 1.05 11.80
C VAL A 367 -18.56 1.14 11.61
N PHE A 368 -17.91 1.94 12.47
CA PHE A 368 -16.45 2.04 12.52
C PHE A 368 -15.85 1.11 13.57
N LEU A 369 -16.58 0.90 14.68
CA LEU A 369 -16.08 0.14 15.83
C LEU A 369 -17.01 -1.00 16.22
N SER A 370 -16.46 -2.13 16.63
CA SER A 370 -17.21 -3.11 17.42
C SER A 370 -16.84 -2.99 18.90
N PHE A 371 -17.85 -2.98 19.76
CA PHE A 371 -17.70 -2.90 21.21
C PHE A 371 -18.22 -4.17 21.86
N ASN A 372 -17.34 -4.90 22.55
CA ASN A 372 -17.70 -6.13 23.27
C ASN A 372 -16.98 -6.19 24.62
N SER A 373 -17.74 -6.41 25.70
CA SER A 373 -17.21 -6.60 27.07
C SER A 373 -16.16 -5.56 27.51
N GLY A 374 -16.34 -4.28 27.18
CA GLY A 374 -15.40 -3.21 27.54
C GLY A 374 -14.15 -3.11 26.66
N LYS A 375 -14.07 -3.90 25.58
CA LYS A 375 -13.03 -3.86 24.56
C LYS A 375 -13.59 -3.31 23.25
N VAL A 376 -12.78 -2.53 22.56
CA VAL A 376 -13.08 -1.86 21.30
C VAL A 376 -12.20 -2.44 20.20
N HIS A 377 -12.79 -2.74 19.05
CA HIS A 377 -12.08 -3.06 17.81
C HIS A 377 -12.48 -2.08 16.72
N VAL A 378 -11.54 -1.67 15.87
CA VAL A 378 -11.85 -0.93 14.64
C VAL A 378 -12.08 -1.94 13.53
N GLU A 379 -13.23 -1.84 12.85
CA GLU A 379 -13.65 -2.75 11.78
C GLU A 379 -13.14 -2.26 10.42
N PHE A 380 -11.90 -2.61 10.06
CA PHE A 380 -11.27 -2.18 8.81
C PHE A 380 -12.05 -2.63 7.58
N GLU A 381 -12.52 -3.87 7.55
CA GLU A 381 -13.22 -4.42 6.39
C GLU A 381 -14.48 -3.61 6.05
N THR A 382 -15.32 -3.31 7.04
CA THR A 382 -16.55 -2.53 6.88
C THR A 382 -16.24 -1.10 6.41
N ILE A 383 -15.22 -0.47 6.99
CA ILE A 383 -14.82 0.89 6.62
C ILE A 383 -14.26 0.91 5.19
N CYS A 384 -13.38 -0.03 4.84
CA CYS A 384 -12.74 -0.12 3.52
C CYS A 384 -13.79 -0.40 2.42
N ARG A 385 -14.75 -1.31 2.66
CA ARG A 385 -15.89 -1.55 1.76
C ARG A 385 -16.66 -0.26 1.49
N ARG A 386 -16.95 0.52 2.54
CA ARG A 386 -17.64 1.81 2.42
C ARG A 386 -16.80 2.86 1.67
N LEU A 387 -15.49 2.88 1.86
CA LEU A 387 -14.59 3.78 1.13
C LEU A 387 -14.59 3.47 -0.37
N ARG A 388 -14.51 2.19 -0.75
CA ARG A 388 -14.61 1.78 -2.17
C ARG A 388 -15.97 2.14 -2.77
N ARG A 389 -17.05 1.90 -2.04
CA ARG A 389 -18.40 2.33 -2.44
C ARG A 389 -18.48 3.85 -2.64
N ARG A 390 -17.88 4.63 -1.75
CA ARG A 390 -17.83 6.10 -1.85
C ARG A 390 -17.09 6.57 -3.11
N VAL A 391 -16.01 5.90 -3.51
CA VAL A 391 -15.30 6.21 -4.76
C VAL A 391 -16.20 5.98 -5.97
N LEU A 392 -16.90 4.84 -6.03
CA LEU A 392 -17.88 4.56 -7.09
C LEU A 392 -19.03 5.59 -7.13
N GLU A 393 -19.56 5.96 -5.96
CA GLU A 393 -20.58 7.01 -5.84
C GLU A 393 -20.06 8.38 -6.30
N SER A 394 -18.81 8.72 -5.99
CA SER A 394 -18.20 9.99 -6.41
C SER A 394 -18.03 10.06 -7.93
N VAL A 395 -17.53 8.98 -8.55
CA VAL A 395 -17.42 8.90 -10.02
C VAL A 395 -18.80 9.02 -10.67
N THR A 396 -19.80 8.35 -10.10
CA THR A 396 -21.18 8.40 -10.59
C THR A 396 -21.79 9.79 -10.42
N ARG A 397 -21.50 10.47 -9.31
CA ARG A 397 -21.98 11.84 -9.06
C ARG A 397 -21.48 12.82 -10.11
N GLU A 398 -20.20 12.75 -10.45
CA GLU A 398 -19.63 13.71 -11.42
C GLU A 398 -20.08 13.46 -12.85
N ARG A 399 -20.45 12.23 -13.19
CA ARG A 399 -20.88 11.89 -14.55
C ARG A 399 -22.39 11.96 -14.76
N HIS A 400 -23.16 11.50 -13.76
CA HIS A 400 -24.60 11.26 -13.86
C HIS A 400 -25.41 12.04 -12.81
N GLY A 401 -24.76 12.95 -12.08
CA GLY A 401 -25.39 13.79 -11.08
C GLY A 401 -25.96 13.03 -9.87
N VAL A 402 -26.86 13.70 -9.15
CA VAL A 402 -27.47 13.16 -7.92
C VAL A 402 -28.46 12.03 -8.23
N GLU A 403 -29.11 12.07 -9.39
CA GLU A 403 -30.06 11.06 -9.86
C GLU A 403 -29.38 9.72 -10.10
N GLY A 404 -28.24 9.70 -10.80
CA GLY A 404 -27.45 8.49 -11.02
C GLY A 404 -26.96 7.86 -9.70
N VAL A 405 -26.52 8.69 -8.74
CA VAL A 405 -26.13 8.20 -7.40
C VAL A 405 -27.32 7.59 -6.65
N ARG A 406 -28.53 8.16 -6.81
CA ARG A 406 -29.74 7.62 -6.17
C ARG A 406 -30.06 6.22 -6.71
N ILE A 407 -30.00 6.03 -8.03
CA ILE A 407 -30.17 4.72 -8.67
C ILE A 407 -29.07 3.75 -8.22
N LEU A 408 -27.81 4.18 -8.25
CA LEU A 408 -26.67 3.35 -7.83
C LEU A 408 -26.82 2.86 -6.39
N ARG A 409 -27.15 3.75 -5.46
CA ARG A 409 -27.34 3.40 -4.04
C ARG A 409 -28.46 2.39 -3.87
N LEU A 410 -29.59 2.61 -4.55
CA LEU A 410 -30.71 1.68 -4.53
C LEU A 410 -30.25 0.29 -4.98
N LEU A 411 -29.63 0.17 -6.17
CA LEU A 411 -29.21 -1.12 -6.73
C LEU A 411 -28.15 -1.83 -5.87
N LEU A 412 -27.28 -1.09 -5.20
CA LEU A 412 -26.30 -1.66 -4.28
C LEU A 412 -26.94 -2.21 -2.99
N ASP A 413 -28.06 -1.63 -2.53
CA ASP A 413 -28.73 -2.06 -1.30
C ASP A 413 -29.78 -3.15 -1.53
N THR A 414 -30.51 -3.09 -2.65
CA THR A 414 -31.60 -4.04 -2.97
C THR A 414 -31.18 -5.15 -3.93
N GLY A 415 -30.07 -4.97 -4.66
CA GLY A 415 -29.58 -5.91 -5.66
C GLY A 415 -30.21 -5.70 -7.04
N LYS A 416 -30.85 -6.74 -7.57
CA LYS A 416 -31.36 -6.80 -8.95
C LYS A 416 -32.78 -6.25 -9.02
N MET A 417 -33.02 -5.26 -9.88
CA MET A 417 -34.33 -4.62 -10.02
C MET A 417 -34.72 -4.37 -11.48
N ASP A 418 -36.02 -4.30 -11.77
CA ASP A 418 -36.51 -3.91 -13.09
C ASP A 418 -36.63 -2.38 -13.24
N GLU A 419 -36.69 -1.89 -14.47
CA GLU A 419 -36.78 -0.45 -14.78
C GLU A 419 -37.99 0.22 -14.10
N LYS A 420 -39.14 -0.47 -14.06
CA LYS A 420 -40.38 0.08 -13.49
C LYS A 420 -40.30 0.21 -11.97
N GLN A 421 -39.75 -0.78 -11.26
CA GLN A 421 -39.53 -0.66 -9.82
C GLN A 421 -38.50 0.41 -9.50
N ILE A 422 -37.41 0.50 -10.27
CA ILE A 422 -36.39 1.56 -10.10
C ILE A 422 -37.05 2.94 -10.21
N SER A 423 -37.81 3.19 -11.27
CA SER A 423 -38.55 4.46 -11.46
C SER A 423 -39.47 4.78 -10.28
N LYS A 424 -40.21 3.78 -9.79
CA LYS A 424 -41.14 3.95 -8.65
C LYS A 424 -40.42 4.25 -7.34
N VAL A 425 -39.34 3.54 -7.03
CA VAL A 425 -38.62 3.67 -5.73
C VAL A 425 -37.75 4.92 -5.70
N VAL A 426 -37.06 5.22 -6.80
CA VAL A 426 -36.16 6.39 -6.92
C VAL A 426 -36.95 7.70 -7.10
N MET A 427 -38.25 7.58 -7.39
CA MET A 427 -39.16 8.69 -7.70
C MET A 427 -38.68 9.54 -8.89
N ILE A 428 -38.19 8.86 -9.93
CA ILE A 428 -37.79 9.49 -11.21
C ILE A 428 -38.74 9.00 -12.30
N PRO A 429 -39.27 9.88 -13.16
CA PRO A 429 -40.18 9.47 -14.22
C PRO A 429 -39.51 8.48 -15.21
N PRO A 430 -40.24 7.49 -15.74
CA PRO A 430 -39.64 6.39 -16.52
C PRO A 430 -38.98 6.85 -17.83
N ASN A 431 -39.42 7.98 -18.40
CA ASN A 431 -38.80 8.60 -19.58
C ASN A 431 -37.37 9.10 -19.30
N GLN A 432 -37.03 9.44 -18.06
CA GLN A 432 -35.69 9.87 -17.64
C GLN A 432 -34.84 8.71 -17.12
N VAL A 433 -35.46 7.71 -16.47
CA VAL A 433 -34.74 6.55 -15.92
C VAL A 433 -34.09 5.72 -17.02
N ARG A 434 -34.81 5.42 -18.12
CA ARG A 434 -34.26 4.59 -19.19
C ARG A 434 -32.98 5.15 -19.83
N PRO A 435 -32.91 6.42 -20.28
CA PRO A 435 -31.67 6.95 -20.84
C PRO A 435 -30.55 7.00 -19.80
N LEU A 436 -30.86 7.30 -18.53
CA LEU A 436 -29.89 7.31 -17.45
C LEU A 436 -29.31 5.91 -17.15
N LEU A 437 -30.14 4.86 -17.16
CA LEU A 437 -29.66 3.48 -17.02
C LEU A 437 -28.79 3.08 -18.22
N ALA A 438 -29.16 3.48 -19.43
CA ALA A 438 -28.37 3.19 -20.62
C ALA A 438 -26.98 3.86 -20.57
N THR A 439 -26.88 5.14 -20.17
CA THR A 439 -25.60 5.84 -20.05
C THR A 439 -24.74 5.25 -18.93
N MET A 440 -25.33 4.96 -17.75
CA MET A 440 -24.61 4.33 -16.64
C MET A 440 -24.09 2.92 -17.02
N SER A 441 -24.86 2.17 -17.82
CA SER A 441 -24.45 0.85 -18.31
C SER A 441 -23.32 0.91 -19.33
N ALA A 442 -23.35 1.91 -20.23
CA ALA A 442 -22.29 2.10 -21.22
C ALA A 442 -20.92 2.37 -20.57
N GLU A 443 -20.93 2.97 -19.38
CA GLU A 443 -19.73 3.24 -18.57
C GLU A 443 -19.39 2.12 -17.57
N ALA A 444 -20.07 0.97 -17.64
CA ALA A 444 -19.88 -0.18 -16.74
C ALA A 444 -20.10 0.12 -15.24
N ILE A 445 -20.89 1.16 -14.91
CA ILE A 445 -21.30 1.45 -13.53
C ILE A 445 -22.40 0.48 -13.09
N ILE A 446 -23.33 0.17 -14.01
CA ILE A 446 -24.37 -0.83 -13.82
C ILE A 446 -24.32 -1.85 -14.95
N SER A 447 -24.98 -2.99 -14.76
CA SER A 447 -25.06 -4.07 -15.73
C SER A 447 -26.47 -4.62 -15.79
N THR A 448 -26.80 -5.24 -16.93
CA THR A 448 -28.08 -5.89 -17.16
C THR A 448 -27.91 -7.40 -17.04
N GLN A 449 -28.78 -8.05 -16.28
CA GLN A 449 -28.92 -9.49 -16.26
C GLN A 449 -30.17 -9.92 -17.02
N GLU A 450 -29.96 -10.81 -17.99
CA GLU A 450 -31.03 -11.43 -18.76
C GLU A 450 -31.56 -12.66 -18.03
N VAL A 451 -32.88 -12.71 -17.85
CA VAL A 451 -33.58 -13.86 -17.25
C VAL A 451 -34.59 -14.39 -18.27
N PRO A 452 -34.29 -15.51 -18.95
CA PRO A 452 -35.17 -16.07 -19.96
C PRO A 452 -36.39 -16.76 -19.34
N LYS A 453 -37.59 -16.51 -19.87
CA LYS A 453 -38.81 -17.24 -19.48
C LYS A 453 -38.94 -18.61 -20.16
N SER A 454 -38.23 -18.80 -21.26
CA SER A 454 -38.28 -20.02 -22.08
C SER A 454 -36.85 -20.43 -22.47
N ALA A 455 -36.64 -21.72 -22.73
CA ALA A 455 -35.33 -22.27 -23.06
C ALA A 455 -34.68 -21.60 -24.30
N ASP A 456 -35.51 -21.14 -25.25
CA ASP A 456 -35.08 -20.54 -26.51
C ASP A 456 -34.41 -19.16 -26.36
N ARG A 457 -34.36 -18.60 -25.14
CA ARG A 457 -33.73 -17.31 -24.84
C ARG A 457 -34.15 -16.18 -25.80
N ASN A 458 -35.41 -16.17 -26.22
CA ASN A 458 -35.96 -15.12 -27.09
C ASN A 458 -36.05 -13.78 -26.32
N PRO A 459 -35.48 -12.66 -26.83
CA PRO A 459 -35.54 -11.33 -26.20
C PRO A 459 -36.95 -10.85 -25.84
N ALA A 460 -37.97 -11.20 -26.63
CA ALA A 460 -39.36 -10.84 -26.35
C ALA A 460 -39.95 -11.55 -25.12
N ARG A 461 -39.33 -12.67 -24.71
CA ARG A 461 -39.70 -13.49 -23.54
C ARG A 461 -38.59 -13.47 -22.48
N MET A 462 -37.79 -12.41 -22.42
CA MET A 462 -36.79 -12.19 -21.37
C MET A 462 -37.22 -11.09 -20.40
N PHE A 463 -36.77 -11.21 -19.16
CA PHE A 463 -36.70 -10.08 -18.23
C PHE A 463 -35.29 -9.53 -18.20
N TYR A 464 -35.17 -8.21 -18.12
CA TYR A 464 -33.91 -7.51 -17.96
C TYR A 464 -33.90 -6.90 -16.56
N LEU A 465 -32.99 -7.36 -15.72
CA LEU A 465 -32.81 -6.84 -14.37
C LEU A 465 -31.50 -6.03 -14.33
N TRP A 466 -31.59 -4.81 -13.84
CA TRP A 466 -30.44 -3.96 -13.60
C TRP A 466 -29.83 -4.29 -12.25
N HIS A 467 -28.51 -4.34 -12.19
CA HIS A 467 -27.77 -4.48 -10.96
C HIS A 467 -26.40 -3.82 -11.07
N VAL A 468 -25.74 -3.65 -9.94
CA VAL A 468 -24.34 -3.21 -9.90
C VAL A 468 -23.49 -4.47 -9.75
N PHE A 469 -22.51 -4.63 -10.63
CA PHE A 469 -21.48 -5.65 -10.44
C PHE A 469 -20.21 -4.97 -9.92
N PHE A 470 -20.14 -4.84 -8.59
CA PHE A 470 -19.21 -3.95 -7.93
C PHE A 470 -17.75 -4.19 -8.32
N LEU A 471 -17.31 -5.45 -8.32
CA LEU A 471 -15.93 -5.80 -8.66
C LEU A 471 -15.55 -5.41 -10.09
N PHE A 472 -16.48 -5.56 -11.04
CA PHE A 472 -16.25 -5.17 -12.43
C PHE A 472 -16.22 -3.65 -12.59
N SER A 473 -17.16 -2.94 -11.97
CA SER A 473 -17.18 -1.48 -11.98
C SER A 473 -15.90 -0.90 -11.36
N VAL A 474 -15.42 -1.47 -10.25
CA VAL A 474 -14.14 -1.07 -9.63
C VAL A 474 -12.96 -1.36 -10.56
N SER A 475 -12.92 -2.52 -11.23
CA SER A 475 -11.85 -2.84 -12.18
C SER A 475 -11.79 -1.85 -13.36
N VAL A 476 -12.94 -1.47 -13.91
CA VAL A 476 -13.03 -0.47 -14.99
C VAL A 476 -12.60 0.91 -14.50
N ILE A 477 -13.06 1.33 -13.32
CA ILE A 477 -12.64 2.60 -12.71
C ILE A 477 -11.13 2.60 -12.46
N LEU A 478 -10.58 1.51 -11.92
CA LEU A 478 -9.16 1.38 -11.66
C LEU A 478 -8.32 1.53 -12.94
N GLY A 479 -8.74 0.89 -14.05
CA GLY A 479 -8.10 1.08 -15.36
C GLY A 479 -8.15 2.53 -15.85
N ASN A 480 -9.26 3.24 -15.62
CA ASN A 480 -9.39 4.66 -15.93
C ASN A 480 -8.51 5.54 -15.05
N LEU A 481 -8.34 5.21 -13.76
CA LEU A 481 -7.43 5.90 -12.85
C LEU A 481 -5.97 5.68 -13.27
N TYR A 482 -5.58 4.47 -13.67
CA TYR A 482 -4.23 4.22 -14.20
C TYR A 482 -3.94 4.97 -15.48
N LYS A 483 -4.91 5.03 -16.40
CA LYS A 483 -4.80 5.88 -17.60
C LYS A 483 -4.65 7.36 -17.22
N THR A 484 -5.38 7.82 -16.21
CA THR A 484 -5.30 9.19 -15.71
C THR A 484 -3.91 9.48 -15.12
N LEU A 485 -3.39 8.61 -14.26
CA LEU A 485 -2.04 8.72 -13.70
C LEU A 485 -0.97 8.75 -14.80
N TYR A 486 -1.11 7.88 -15.81
CA TYR A 486 -0.22 7.87 -16.97
C TYR A 486 -0.25 9.22 -17.70
N ASN A 487 -1.45 9.75 -17.99
CA ASN A 487 -1.60 11.04 -18.67
C ASN A 487 -1.00 12.20 -17.86
N ILE A 488 -1.18 12.20 -16.53
CA ILE A 488 -0.60 13.22 -15.64
C ILE A 488 0.93 13.15 -15.70
N SER A 489 1.50 11.95 -15.59
CA SER A 489 2.95 11.74 -15.67
C SER A 489 3.53 12.19 -17.00
N VAL A 490 2.90 11.81 -18.12
CA VAL A 490 3.31 12.24 -19.47
C VAL A 490 3.18 13.75 -19.62
N ARG A 491 2.10 14.36 -19.10
CA ARG A 491 1.94 15.81 -19.15
C ARG A 491 3.02 16.52 -18.35
N ARG A 492 3.34 16.04 -17.15
CA ARG A 492 4.43 16.59 -16.32
C ARG A 492 5.77 16.54 -17.04
N GLN A 493 6.07 15.43 -17.72
CA GLN A 493 7.28 15.31 -18.53
C GLN A 493 7.27 16.29 -19.71
N ALA A 494 6.15 16.41 -20.42
CA ALA A 494 6.03 17.31 -21.56
C ALA A 494 6.21 18.79 -21.17
N GLU A 495 5.70 19.21 -20.00
CA GLU A 495 5.92 20.59 -19.49
C GLU A 495 7.39 20.84 -19.12
N ALA A 496 8.12 19.83 -18.68
CA ALA A 496 9.55 19.94 -18.39
C ALA A 496 10.42 19.91 -19.66
N GLU A 497 9.93 19.28 -20.74
CA GLU A 497 10.62 19.16 -22.03
C GLU A 497 10.33 20.34 -22.99
N GLU A 498 9.47 21.29 -22.59
CA GLU A 498 9.25 22.51 -23.36
C GLU A 498 10.58 23.24 -23.60
N PRO A 499 10.94 23.62 -24.85
CA PRO A 499 12.29 24.07 -25.17
C PRO A 499 12.81 25.23 -24.31
N MET A 500 11.96 26.21 -24.03
CA MET A 500 12.31 27.36 -23.20
C MET A 500 12.53 26.96 -21.75
N VAL A 501 11.58 26.20 -21.17
CA VAL A 501 11.68 25.71 -19.79
C VAL A 501 12.90 24.80 -19.63
N LYS A 502 13.11 23.87 -20.56
CA LYS A 502 14.25 22.95 -20.54
C LYS A 502 15.59 23.70 -20.56
N ALA A 503 15.75 24.69 -21.43
CA ALA A 503 16.96 25.50 -21.49
C ALA A 503 17.22 26.27 -20.18
N VAL A 504 16.15 26.81 -19.57
CA VAL A 504 16.21 27.51 -18.30
C VAL A 504 16.54 26.56 -17.14
N LEU A 505 15.96 25.35 -17.12
CA LEU A 505 16.27 24.30 -16.14
C LEU A 505 17.70 23.80 -16.26
N GLU A 506 18.20 23.59 -17.48
CA GLU A 506 19.59 23.21 -17.75
C GLU A 506 20.57 24.31 -17.34
N LYS A 507 20.17 25.58 -17.46
CA LYS A 507 20.95 26.72 -16.95
C LYS A 507 20.96 26.72 -15.42
N ARG A 508 19.80 26.53 -14.77
CA ARG A 508 19.67 26.48 -13.30
C ARG A 508 20.45 25.33 -12.67
N GLN A 509 20.52 24.16 -13.33
CA GLN A 509 21.24 22.99 -12.84
C GLN A 509 22.77 23.13 -12.83
N ARG A 510 23.33 24.18 -13.47
CA ARG A 510 24.78 24.41 -13.43
C ARG A 510 25.17 24.88 -12.03
N SER A 511 26.23 24.31 -11.48
CA SER A 511 26.65 24.52 -10.08
C SER A 511 26.94 25.98 -9.73
N ASP A 512 27.43 26.76 -10.70
CA ASP A 512 27.68 28.21 -10.61
C ASP A 512 26.37 29.01 -10.52
N VAL A 513 25.35 28.62 -11.28
CA VAL A 513 24.03 29.29 -11.30
C VAL A 513 23.18 28.90 -10.09
N SER A 514 23.22 27.64 -9.66
CA SER A 514 22.41 27.16 -8.53
C SER A 514 22.75 27.82 -7.20
N GLN A 515 24.00 28.29 -7.02
CA GLN A 515 24.44 28.97 -5.81
C GLN A 515 24.04 30.45 -5.79
N ASN A 516 23.94 31.09 -6.96
CA ASN A 516 23.64 32.51 -7.12
C ASN A 516 22.46 32.72 -8.10
N GLU A 517 21.33 32.06 -7.82
CA GLU A 517 20.16 32.03 -8.71
C GLU A 517 19.59 33.44 -8.98
N GLU A 518 19.56 34.31 -7.96
CA GLU A 518 18.98 35.65 -8.05
C GLU A 518 19.81 36.64 -8.89
N GLU A 519 21.12 36.43 -9.01
CA GLU A 519 22.04 37.35 -9.70
C GLU A 519 22.32 36.90 -11.14
N LEU A 520 22.36 35.58 -11.39
CA LEU A 520 22.76 35.00 -12.68
C LEU A 520 21.57 34.69 -13.63
N MET A 521 20.35 34.76 -13.11
CA MET A 521 19.13 34.52 -13.88
C MET A 521 18.42 35.83 -14.23
N SER A 522 17.95 35.93 -15.48
CA SER A 522 17.11 37.04 -15.91
C SER A 522 15.73 36.94 -15.25
N ARG A 523 15.07 38.09 -15.02
CA ARG A 523 13.69 38.15 -14.51
C ARG A 523 12.73 37.28 -15.32
N MET A 524 12.88 37.26 -16.64
CA MET A 524 12.06 36.40 -17.52
C MET A 524 12.28 34.91 -17.26
N GLU A 525 13.52 34.51 -16.97
CA GLU A 525 13.86 33.11 -16.68
C GLU A 525 13.30 32.70 -15.29
N LEU A 526 13.39 33.59 -14.30
CA LEU A 526 12.81 33.40 -12.97
C LEU A 526 11.27 33.29 -13.03
N ASP A 527 10.61 34.16 -13.80
CA ASP A 527 9.17 34.06 -14.01
C ASP A 527 8.79 32.73 -14.70
N THR A 528 9.57 32.29 -15.68
CA THR A 528 9.38 31.00 -16.36
C THR A 528 9.53 29.82 -15.39
N ILE A 529 10.52 29.86 -14.49
CA ILE A 529 10.70 28.85 -13.44
C ILE A 529 9.50 28.83 -12.51
N ARG A 530 9.05 30.00 -12.04
CA ARG A 530 7.90 30.11 -11.13
C ARG A 530 6.64 29.52 -11.76
N GLU A 531 6.34 29.86 -13.02
CA GLU A 531 5.19 29.33 -13.75
C GLU A 531 5.28 27.81 -13.93
N TRP A 532 6.46 27.29 -14.25
CA TRP A 532 6.68 25.85 -14.34
C TRP A 532 6.54 25.14 -12.99
N GLU A 533 7.08 25.70 -11.91
CA GLU A 533 6.95 25.15 -10.55
C GLU A 533 5.48 25.10 -10.10
N GLU A 534 4.71 26.16 -10.36
CA GLU A 534 3.28 26.19 -10.05
C GLU A 534 2.49 25.12 -10.83
N LYS A 535 2.78 24.96 -12.13
CA LYS A 535 2.19 23.87 -12.94
C LYS A 535 2.60 22.50 -12.41
N ARG A 536 3.88 22.32 -12.05
CA ARG A 536 4.42 21.08 -11.51
C ARG A 536 3.74 20.70 -10.20
N GLU A 537 3.59 21.66 -9.29
CA GLU A 537 2.92 21.46 -8.00
C GLU A 537 1.47 21.05 -8.20
N LYS A 538 0.71 21.77 -9.05
CA LYS A 538 -0.68 21.41 -9.39
C LYS A 538 -0.81 19.99 -9.92
N LEU A 539 0.11 19.57 -10.80
CA LEU A 539 0.14 18.21 -11.34
C LEU A 539 0.50 17.15 -10.29
N LEU A 540 1.45 17.44 -9.39
CA LEU A 540 1.82 16.53 -8.29
C LEU A 540 0.69 16.37 -7.27
N VAL A 541 -0.01 17.45 -6.93
CA VAL A 541 -1.20 17.38 -6.06
C VAL A 541 -2.30 16.56 -6.72
N LEU A 542 -2.51 16.73 -8.03
CA LEU A 542 -3.47 15.92 -8.78
C LEU A 542 -3.07 14.43 -8.81
N GLU A 543 -1.79 14.13 -9.06
CA GLU A 543 -1.25 12.76 -9.01
C GLU A 543 -1.52 12.11 -7.65
N SER A 544 -1.20 12.80 -6.55
CA SER A 544 -1.43 12.33 -5.18
C SER A 544 -2.91 12.03 -4.89
N ARG A 545 -3.84 12.88 -5.36
CA ARG A 545 -5.29 12.66 -5.19
C ARG A 545 -5.82 11.46 -5.97
N VAL A 546 -5.33 11.26 -7.20
CA VAL A 546 -5.71 10.12 -8.03
C VAL A 546 -5.10 8.84 -7.47
N GLU A 547 -3.86 8.90 -6.99
CA GLU A 547 -3.17 7.81 -6.29
C GLU A 547 -3.92 7.39 -5.02
N GLU A 548 -4.40 8.33 -4.19
CA GLU A 548 -5.23 8.01 -3.01
C GLU A 548 -6.50 7.21 -3.40
N SER A 549 -7.10 7.53 -4.56
CA SER A 549 -8.26 6.77 -5.08
C SER A 549 -7.87 5.37 -5.54
N VAL A 550 -6.69 5.21 -6.14
CA VAL A 550 -6.12 3.90 -6.49
C VAL A 550 -5.84 3.07 -5.25
N PHE A 551 -5.25 3.69 -4.21
CA PHE A 551 -4.98 3.03 -2.92
C PHE A 551 -6.28 2.47 -2.32
N ILE A 552 -7.35 3.27 -2.30
CA ILE A 552 -8.65 2.83 -1.78
C ILE A 552 -9.21 1.64 -2.57
N LEU A 553 -9.11 1.66 -3.90
CA LEU A 553 -9.74 0.63 -4.76
C LEU A 553 -8.92 -0.66 -4.88
N ARG A 554 -7.58 -0.56 -4.86
CA ARG A 554 -6.65 -1.68 -5.09
C ARG A 554 -6.08 -2.28 -3.81
N ASP A 555 -5.62 -1.43 -2.89
CA ASP A 555 -4.75 -1.87 -1.78
C ASP A 555 -5.49 -2.12 -0.48
N LEU A 556 -6.59 -1.41 -0.24
CA LEU A 556 -7.39 -1.67 0.95
C LEU A 556 -8.04 -3.06 0.83
N GLY A 557 -7.62 -3.96 1.72
CA GLY A 557 -8.14 -5.33 1.79
C GLY A 557 -9.63 -5.32 2.08
N VAL A 558 -10.42 -5.88 1.17
CA VAL A 558 -11.84 -6.20 1.42
C VAL A 558 -11.98 -7.70 1.32
N PHE A 559 -12.33 -8.32 2.45
CA PHE A 559 -12.61 -9.75 2.52
C PHE A 559 -14.05 -10.01 2.07
N GLY A 560 -14.22 -11.02 1.22
CA GLY A 560 -15.52 -11.45 0.70
C GLY A 560 -15.83 -10.98 -0.73
N ALA A 561 -16.67 -11.76 -1.41
CA ALA A 561 -17.30 -11.35 -2.66
C ALA A 561 -18.43 -10.37 -2.33
N GLU A 562 -18.40 -9.18 -2.94
CA GLU A 562 -19.56 -8.28 -3.01
C GLU A 562 -20.57 -8.74 -4.06
#